data_AF-A0A8S3ZXR6-F1
#
_entry.id   AF-A0A8S3ZXR6-F1
#
_cell.length_a   1.000
_cell.length_b   1.000
_cell.length_c   1.000
_cell.angle_alpha   90.00
_cell.angle_beta   90.00
_cell.angle_gamma   90.00
#
_symmetry.space_group_name_H-M   'P 1'
#
loop_
_entity.id
_entity.type
_entity.pdbx_description
1 polymer ?
#
loop_
_entity_poly.entity_id
_entity_poly.type
_entity_poly.pdbx_seq_one_letter_code
_entity_poly.pdbx_strand_id
1 'polypeptide(L)'
;MCLLDLPTELLQYIASFLPAESLTCLSKTCRQLHEITAIDSLWQALSFRDYGVNSNQGWNLTYKEIYTKGLKRLALIPYGGLVNVCWGHGEIQVNRYMSRPEDHPSSKLSSYQMFSLRWNETLGDIEVFCVQCPSGARPAILLQ
;
A
#
# COMPACT_ATOMS: atom_id res chain seq x y z
N MET A 1 1.02 -38.21 4.84
CA MET A 1 0.20 -37.00 5.02
C MET A 1 0.61 -36.00 3.97
N CYS A 2 -0.31 -35.59 3.10
CA CYS A 2 -0.08 -34.55 2.12
C CYS A 2 -0.46 -33.19 2.73
N LEU A 3 0.24 -32.12 2.33
CA LEU A 3 -0.09 -30.76 2.76
C LEU A 3 -1.55 -30.40 2.41
N LEU A 4 -2.04 -30.89 1.27
CA LEU A 4 -3.38 -30.60 0.76
C LEU A 4 -4.52 -31.27 1.54
N ASP A 5 -4.19 -32.22 2.43
CA ASP A 5 -5.16 -32.89 3.31
C ASP A 5 -5.53 -31.99 4.52
N LEU A 6 -4.84 -30.86 4.71
CA LEU A 6 -5.14 -29.91 5.77
C LEU A 6 -6.41 -29.09 5.48
N PRO A 7 -7.18 -28.71 6.51
CA PRO A 7 -8.23 -27.71 6.42
C PRO A 7 -7.75 -26.40 5.77
N THR A 8 -8.64 -25.77 5.00
CA THR A 8 -8.37 -24.52 4.26
C THR A 8 -7.87 -23.41 5.19
N GLU A 9 -8.39 -23.35 6.41
CA GLU A 9 -8.03 -22.34 7.43
C GLU A 9 -6.57 -22.51 7.87
N LEU A 10 -6.10 -23.75 8.04
CA LEU A 10 -4.70 -24.02 8.39
C LEU A 10 -3.78 -23.70 7.22
N LEU A 11 -4.19 -24.03 5.99
CA LEU A 11 -3.43 -23.69 4.80
C LEU A 11 -3.34 -22.18 4.59
N GLN A 12 -4.44 -21.46 4.82
CA GLN A 12 -4.46 -19.99 4.79
C GLN A 12 -3.54 -19.40 5.88
N TYR A 13 -3.60 -19.95 7.10
CA TYR A 13 -2.74 -19.53 8.19
C TYR A 13 -1.25 -19.72 7.85
N ILE A 14 -0.86 -20.89 7.33
CA ILE A 14 0.51 -21.15 6.86
C ILE A 14 0.89 -20.16 5.76
N ALA A 15 0.01 -19.94 4.79
CA ALA A 15 0.24 -19.01 3.68
C ALA A 15 0.43 -17.56 4.17
N SER A 16 -0.21 -17.14 5.27
CA SER A 16 -0.05 -15.79 5.83
C SER A 16 1.39 -15.47 6.30
N PHE A 17 2.20 -16.48 6.58
CA PHE A 17 3.62 -16.31 6.95
C PHE A 17 4.55 -16.17 5.74
N LEU A 18 4.06 -16.46 4.53
CA LEU A 18 4.87 -16.38 3.34
C LEU A 18 4.96 -14.92 2.83
N PRO A 19 6.07 -14.55 2.16
CA PRO A 19 6.13 -13.32 1.39
C PRO A 19 5.24 -13.43 0.15
N ALA A 20 4.75 -12.29 -0.35
CA ALA A 20 3.83 -12.25 -1.50
C ALA A 20 4.38 -12.90 -2.79
N GLU A 21 5.70 -12.89 -2.97
CA GLU A 21 6.37 -13.54 -4.10
C GLU A 21 6.21 -15.06 -4.03
N SER A 22 6.41 -15.65 -2.86
CA SER A 22 6.19 -17.08 -2.62
C SER A 22 4.71 -17.45 -2.75
N LEU A 23 3.79 -16.57 -2.36
CA LEU A 23 2.35 -16.79 -2.56
C LEU A 23 1.96 -16.83 -4.03
N THR A 24 2.62 -16.03 -4.86
CA THR A 24 2.41 -16.08 -6.31
C THR A 24 2.85 -17.44 -6.87
N CYS A 25 3.98 -17.98 -6.41
CA CYS A 25 4.42 -19.32 -6.77
C CYS A 25 3.43 -20.39 -6.28
N LEU A 26 2.99 -20.29 -5.02
CA LEU A 26 2.00 -21.19 -4.42
C LEU A 26 0.66 -21.19 -5.18
N SER A 27 0.24 -20.02 -5.68
CA SER A 27 -1.01 -19.90 -6.47
C SER A 27 -0.99 -20.67 -7.79
N LYS A 28 0.20 -21.01 -8.31
CA LYS A 28 0.39 -21.67 -9.60
C LYS A 28 0.57 -23.19 -9.49
N THR A 29 0.72 -23.74 -8.28
CA THR A 29 1.04 -25.16 -8.11
C THR A 29 -0.17 -26.06 -8.30
N CYS A 30 -1.34 -25.69 -7.75
CA CYS A 30 -2.59 -26.43 -7.94
C CYS A 30 -3.82 -25.56 -7.67
N ARG A 31 -5.00 -26.05 -8.06
CA ARG A 31 -6.28 -25.35 -7.91
C ARG A 31 -6.61 -24.99 -6.46
N GLN A 32 -6.43 -25.92 -5.52
CA GLN A 32 -6.74 -25.67 -4.10
C GLN A 32 -5.88 -24.54 -3.52
N LEU A 33 -4.58 -24.54 -3.83
CA LEU A 33 -3.65 -23.48 -3.40
C LEU A 33 -3.91 -22.16 -4.13
N HIS A 34 -4.37 -22.20 -5.38
CA HIS A 34 -4.87 -21.03 -6.08
C HIS A 34 -6.06 -20.40 -5.34
N GLU A 35 -7.04 -21.20 -4.93
CA GLU A 35 -8.21 -20.75 -4.19
C GLU A 35 -7.82 -20.16 -2.83
N ILE A 36 -6.91 -20.80 -2.08
CA ILE A 36 -6.40 -20.29 -0.80
C ILE A 36 -5.68 -18.95 -0.96
N THR A 37 -4.81 -18.83 -1.96
CA THR A 37 -4.08 -17.57 -2.23
C THR A 37 -4.96 -16.48 -2.85
N ALA A 38 -6.20 -16.80 -3.24
CA ALA A 38 -7.19 -15.82 -3.69
C ALA A 38 -8.02 -15.21 -2.56
N ILE A 39 -7.96 -15.77 -1.34
CA ILE A 39 -8.72 -15.26 -0.18
C ILE A 39 -8.24 -13.86 0.20
N ASP A 40 -9.14 -12.88 0.22
CA ASP A 40 -8.77 -11.47 0.42
C ASP A 40 -8.30 -11.18 1.85
N SER A 41 -8.79 -11.90 2.86
CA SER A 41 -8.33 -11.73 4.25
C SER A 41 -6.85 -12.10 4.45
N LEU A 42 -6.29 -12.98 3.61
CA LEU A 42 -4.86 -13.23 3.57
C LEU A 42 -4.10 -12.00 3.10
N TRP A 43 -4.58 -11.33 2.04
CA TRP A 43 -3.97 -10.11 1.53
C TRP A 43 -4.15 -8.92 2.45
N GLN A 44 -5.25 -8.86 3.20
CA GLN A 44 -5.44 -7.87 4.27
C GLN A 44 -4.36 -8.01 5.34
N ALA A 45 -4.12 -9.22 5.83
CA ALA A 45 -3.09 -9.49 6.83
C ALA A 45 -1.68 -9.12 6.32
N LEU A 46 -1.38 -9.44 5.06
CA LEU A 46 -0.11 -9.07 4.42
C LEU A 46 0.03 -7.55 4.25
N SER A 47 -1.04 -6.88 3.81
CA SER A 47 -1.04 -5.42 3.63
C SER A 47 -0.82 -4.69 4.95
N PHE A 48 -1.40 -5.20 6.04
CA PHE A 48 -1.17 -4.68 7.38
C PHE A 48 0.26 -4.95 7.85
N ARG A 49 0.75 -6.18 7.70
CA ARG A 49 2.09 -6.59 8.16
C ARG A 49 3.20 -5.82 7.44
N ASP A 50 3.12 -5.72 6.12
CA ASP A 50 4.21 -5.19 5.30
C ASP A 50 4.15 -3.66 5.17
N TYR A 51 2.95 -3.07 5.24
CA TYR A 51 2.73 -1.66 4.92
C TYR A 51 1.83 -0.90 5.90
N GLY A 52 1.33 -1.55 6.95
CA GLY A 52 0.45 -0.92 7.94
C GLY A 52 -0.95 -0.58 7.42
N VAL A 53 -1.37 -1.13 6.27
CA VAL A 53 -2.71 -0.88 5.71
C VAL A 53 -3.75 -1.63 6.54
N ASN A 54 -4.65 -0.89 7.19
CA ASN A 54 -5.70 -1.45 8.04
C ASN A 54 -7.10 -1.41 7.41
N SER A 55 -7.26 -0.70 6.29
CA SER A 55 -8.55 -0.44 5.65
C SER A 55 -8.39 -0.27 4.15
N ASN A 56 -9.32 -0.83 3.38
CA ASN A 56 -9.48 -0.61 1.94
C ASN A 56 -10.56 0.42 1.61
N GLN A 57 -11.11 1.11 2.61
CA GLN A 57 -12.17 2.09 2.39
C GLN A 57 -11.70 3.23 1.48
N GLY A 58 -12.55 3.59 0.52
CA GLY A 58 -12.28 4.64 -0.48
C GLY A 58 -11.45 4.19 -1.68
N TRP A 59 -10.85 2.99 -1.65
CA TRP A 59 -10.03 2.49 -2.76
C TRP A 59 -10.85 1.78 -3.85
N ASN A 60 -12.06 1.32 -3.52
CA ASN A 60 -12.89 0.48 -4.41
C ASN A 60 -12.14 -0.73 -4.99
N LEU A 61 -11.16 -1.24 -4.24
CA LEU A 61 -10.29 -2.36 -4.60
C LEU A 61 -10.26 -3.41 -3.50
N THR A 62 -9.98 -4.66 -3.89
CA THR A 62 -9.66 -5.74 -2.95
C THR A 62 -8.26 -5.54 -2.34
N TYR A 63 -7.98 -6.09 -1.17
CA TYR A 63 -6.65 -6.00 -0.57
C TYR A 63 -5.59 -6.65 -1.46
N LYS A 64 -5.95 -7.72 -2.17
CA LYS A 64 -5.08 -8.33 -3.18
C LYS A 64 -4.66 -7.35 -4.27
N GLU A 65 -5.59 -6.56 -4.79
CA GLU A 65 -5.31 -5.55 -5.81
C GLU A 65 -4.51 -4.39 -5.25
N ILE A 66 -4.84 -3.91 -4.05
CA ILE A 66 -4.07 -2.86 -3.37
C ILE A 66 -2.61 -3.31 -3.19
N TYR A 67 -2.39 -4.54 -2.73
CA TYR A 67 -1.06 -5.09 -2.50
C TYR A 67 -0.27 -5.22 -3.81
N THR A 68 -0.90 -5.73 -4.86
CA THR A 68 -0.22 -6.01 -6.14
C THR A 68 0.02 -4.75 -6.97
N LYS A 69 -0.90 -3.78 -6.95
CA LYS A 69 -0.86 -2.57 -7.78
C LYS A 69 -0.20 -1.38 -7.05
N GLY A 70 -0.42 -1.25 -5.74
CA GLY A 70 -0.06 -0.07 -4.94
C GLY A 70 1.41 0.08 -4.56
N LEU A 71 2.14 -1.04 -4.43
CA LEU A 71 3.25 -1.08 -3.48
C LEU A 71 4.63 -1.31 -4.08
N LYS A 72 4.73 -2.00 -5.23
CA LYS A 72 6.03 -2.26 -5.85
C LYS A 72 6.72 -1.02 -6.47
N ARG A 73 6.08 0.16 -6.47
CA ARG A 73 6.51 1.32 -7.29
C ARG A 73 6.97 2.57 -6.54
N LEU A 74 6.82 2.65 -5.21
CA LEU A 74 7.21 3.86 -4.47
C LEU A 74 8.65 3.77 -3.95
N ALA A 75 9.61 4.00 -4.84
CA ALA A 75 11.00 4.23 -4.43
C ALA A 75 11.20 5.72 -4.10
N LEU A 76 11.30 6.05 -2.82
CA LEU A 76 11.74 7.39 -2.40
C LEU A 76 13.26 7.47 -2.49
N ILE A 77 13.77 8.25 -3.43
CA ILE A 77 15.21 8.55 -3.53
C ILE A 77 15.57 9.50 -2.35
N PRO A 78 16.71 9.31 -1.67
CA PRO A 78 17.11 10.13 -0.54
C PRO A 78 17.46 11.56 -1.01
N TYR A 79 16.53 12.50 -0.83
CA TYR A 79 16.73 13.92 -1.20
C TYR A 79 17.00 14.84 0.00
N GLY A 80 17.16 14.28 1.20
CA GLY A 80 17.23 15.06 2.44
C GLY A 80 15.85 15.59 2.87
N GLY A 81 15.62 15.61 4.18
CA GLY A 81 14.32 15.94 4.77
C GLY A 81 13.50 14.71 5.18
N LEU A 82 12.50 14.94 6.03
CA LEU A 82 11.66 13.89 6.59
C LEU A 82 10.33 13.85 5.84
N VAL A 83 10.06 12.71 5.21
CA VAL A 83 8.80 12.45 4.50
C VAL A 83 8.17 11.21 5.12
N ASN A 84 6.87 11.27 5.34
CA ASN A 84 6.04 10.15 5.75
C ASN A 84 5.08 9.81 4.62
N VAL A 85 5.04 8.54 4.25
CA VAL A 85 4.05 8.01 3.32
C VAL A 85 3.04 7.26 4.17
N CYS A 86 1.80 7.74 4.19
CA CYS A 86 0.74 7.14 4.97
C CYS A 86 -0.47 6.76 4.11
N TRP A 87 -1.11 5.68 4.50
CA TRP A 87 -2.33 5.20 3.88
C TRP A 87 -3.52 5.96 4.43
N GLY A 88 -4.28 6.60 3.54
CA GLY A 88 -5.51 7.30 3.83
C GLY A 88 -6.73 6.63 3.19
N HIS A 89 -7.87 7.31 3.29
CA HIS A 89 -9.14 6.85 2.74
C HIS A 89 -9.15 7.02 1.21
N GLY A 90 -8.93 5.93 0.47
CA GLY A 90 -8.85 5.94 -0.99
C GLY A 90 -7.61 6.59 -1.59
N GLU A 91 -6.63 6.97 -0.78
CA GLU A 91 -5.40 7.61 -1.27
C GLU A 91 -4.18 7.28 -0.42
N ILE A 92 -3.01 7.21 -1.04
CA ILE A 92 -1.72 7.25 -0.34
C ILE A 92 -1.31 8.70 -0.25
N GLN A 93 -1.07 9.20 0.96
CA GLN A 93 -0.66 10.57 1.21
C GLN A 93 0.83 10.64 1.47
N VAL A 94 1.51 11.59 0.82
CA VAL A 94 2.93 11.85 1.05
C VAL A 94 3.05 13.19 1.77
N ASN A 95 3.41 13.13 3.05
CA ASN A 95 3.48 14.25 3.96
C ASN A 95 4.94 14.60 4.27
N ARG A 96 5.33 15.86 4.08
CA ARG A 96 6.65 16.35 4.46
C ARG A 96 6.59 16.97 5.84
N TYR A 97 7.56 16.63 6.68
CA TYR A 97 7.76 17.24 7.98
C TYR A 97 8.87 18.28 7.90
N MET A 98 8.64 19.41 8.55
CA MET A 98 9.58 20.51 8.67
C MET A 98 9.59 21.07 10.08
N SER A 99 10.78 21.38 10.57
CA SER A 99 10.98 22.28 11.70
C SER A 99 10.95 23.72 11.18
N ARG A 100 10.32 24.61 11.93
CA ARG A 100 10.49 26.05 11.68
C ARG A 100 11.82 26.49 12.28
N PRO A 101 12.48 27.54 11.72
CA PRO A 101 13.74 28.04 12.26
C PRO A 101 13.66 28.46 13.74
N GLU A 102 12.47 28.81 14.19
CA GLU A 102 12.20 29.31 15.55
C GLU A 102 11.70 28.22 16.51
N ASP A 103 11.55 26.97 16.03
CA ASP A 103 11.02 25.88 16.84
C ASP A 103 12.08 25.40 17.86
N HIS A 104 11.66 25.22 19.11
CA HIS A 104 12.46 24.50 20.09
C HIS A 104 12.69 23.03 19.68
N PRO A 105 13.78 22.37 20.10
CA PRO A 105 14.04 20.97 19.78
C PRO A 105 12.94 19.99 20.21
N SER A 106 12.13 20.36 21.20
CA SER A 106 10.99 19.60 21.70
C SER A 106 9.66 19.97 21.05
N SER A 107 9.64 20.97 20.17
CA SER A 107 8.42 21.40 19.46
C SER A 107 8.00 20.35 18.44
N LYS A 108 6.68 20.21 18.28
CA LYS A 108 6.10 19.30 17.30
C LYS A 108 6.41 19.78 15.87
N LEU A 109 6.91 18.88 15.03
CA LEU A 109 7.16 19.18 13.62
C LEU A 109 5.87 19.57 12.91
N SER A 110 5.96 20.58 12.03
CA SER A 110 4.87 20.93 11.13
C SER A 110 4.85 19.96 9.95
N SER A 111 3.66 19.53 9.55
CA SER A 111 3.47 18.60 8.43
C SER A 111 2.55 19.21 7.39
N TYR A 112 2.89 19.06 6.12
CA TYR A 112 2.00 19.37 5.01
C TYR A 112 2.07 18.30 3.92
N GLN A 113 0.93 18.07 3.28
CA GLN A 113 0.80 17.12 2.19
C GLN A 113 1.47 17.68 0.93
N MET A 114 2.38 16.91 0.34
CA MET A 114 3.03 17.26 -0.92
C MET A 114 2.17 16.82 -2.09
N PHE A 115 1.86 15.53 -2.13
CA PHE A 115 1.03 14.92 -3.14
C PHE A 115 0.27 13.73 -2.54
N SER A 116 -0.79 13.31 -3.22
CA SER A 116 -1.42 12.03 -2.96
C SER A 116 -1.42 11.16 -4.21
N LEU A 117 -1.46 9.85 -4.00
CA LEU A 117 -1.69 8.88 -5.06
C LEU A 117 -3.10 8.32 -4.89
N ARG A 118 -3.87 8.31 -5.96
CA ARG A 118 -5.25 7.79 -5.96
C ARG A 118 -5.41 6.76 -7.04
N TRP A 119 -6.26 5.78 -6.79
CA TRP A 119 -6.64 4.81 -7.80
C TRP A 119 -7.61 5.44 -8.80
N ASN A 120 -7.30 5.37 -10.09
CA ASN A 120 -8.23 5.76 -11.15
C ASN A 120 -8.86 4.49 -11.75
N GLU A 121 -10.16 4.31 -11.51
CA GLU A 121 -10.92 3.16 -12.04
C GLU A 121 -11.00 3.13 -13.56
N THR A 122 -11.01 4.30 -14.22
CA THR A 122 -11.16 4.41 -15.67
C THR A 122 -9.89 3.98 -16.39
N LEU A 123 -8.73 4.38 -15.86
CA LEU A 123 -7.43 4.03 -16.43
C LEU A 123 -6.90 2.69 -15.89
N GLY A 124 -7.42 2.22 -14.76
CA GLY A 124 -6.92 1.04 -14.09
C GLY A 124 -5.47 1.21 -13.62
N ASP A 125 -5.08 2.44 -13.25
CA ASP A 125 -3.74 2.75 -12.75
C ASP A 125 -3.80 3.81 -11.64
N ILE A 126 -2.67 4.00 -10.97
CA ILE A 126 -2.49 4.98 -9.90
C ILE A 126 -2.13 6.32 -10.52
N GLU A 127 -2.92 7.34 -10.20
CA GLU A 127 -2.65 8.72 -10.57
C GLU A 127 -2.09 9.51 -9.39
N VAL A 128 -1.15 10.40 -9.68
CA VAL A 128 -0.55 11.29 -8.69
C VAL A 128 -1.26 12.63 -8.75
N PHE A 129 -1.58 13.18 -7.59
CA PHE A 129 -2.22 14.48 -7.43
C PHE A 129 -1.31 15.40 -6.64
N CYS A 130 -0.91 16.51 -7.24
CA CYS A 130 -0.21 17.58 -6.52
C CYS A 130 -1.20 18.37 -5.69
N VAL A 131 -1.02 18.39 -4.36
CA VAL A 131 -1.91 19.08 -3.42
C VAL A 131 -1.42 20.51 -3.13
N GLN A 132 -0.19 20.84 -3.54
CA GLN A 132 0.41 22.16 -3.35
C GLN A 132 -0.09 23.22 -4.35
N CYS A 133 -0.87 22.82 -5.35
CA CYS A 133 -1.39 23.76 -6.34
C CYS A 133 -2.48 24.67 -5.71
N PRO A 134 -2.37 26.00 -5.84
CA PRO A 134 -3.32 26.95 -5.23
C PRO A 134 -4.75 26.84 -5.78
N SER A 135 -4.91 26.24 -6.96
CA SER A 135 -6.19 25.99 -7.63
C SER A 135 -6.82 24.62 -7.31
N GLY A 136 -6.33 23.91 -6.28
CA GLY A 136 -6.78 22.58 -5.90
C GLY A 136 -5.92 21.44 -6.46
N ALA A 137 -6.21 20.22 -6.03
CA ALA A 137 -5.45 19.03 -6.40
C ALA A 137 -5.51 18.78 -7.91
N ARG A 138 -4.34 18.75 -8.58
CA ARG A 138 -4.23 18.50 -10.02
C ARG A 138 -3.44 17.22 -10.30
N PRO A 139 -3.82 16.46 -11.35
CA PRO A 139 -3.03 15.32 -11.78
C PRO A 139 -1.61 15.79 -12.14
N ALA A 140 -0.61 15.11 -11.59
CA ALA A 140 0.81 15.37 -11.77
C ALA A 140 1.46 14.14 -12.41
N ILE A 141 2.52 14.39 -13.18
CA ILE A 141 3.27 13.33 -13.85
C ILE A 141 4.45 12.97 -12.93
N LEU A 142 4.56 11.69 -12.56
CA LEU A 142 5.82 11.14 -12.04
C LEU A 142 6.80 11.08 -13.22
N LEU A 143 7.70 12.05 -13.30
CA LEU A 143 8.88 11.94 -14.16
C LEU A 143 9.76 10.82 -13.60
N GLN A 144 9.91 9.74 -14.36
CA GLN A 144 10.82 8.63 -14.07
C GLN A 144 12.26 9.00 -14.45
#